data_AF-A0A6N7WZM8-F1
#
_entry.id   AF-A0A6N7WZM8-F1
#
_cell.length_a   1.000
_cell.length_b   1.000
_cell.length_c   1.000
_cell.angle_alpha   90.00
_cell.angle_beta   90.00
_cell.angle_gamma   90.00
#
_symmetry.space_group_name_H-M   'P 1'
#
loop_
_entity.id
_entity.type
_entity.pdbx_description
1 polymer ?
#
loop_
_entity_poly.entity_id
_entity_poly.type
_entity_poly.pdbx_seq_one_letter_code
_entity_poly.pdbx_strand_id
1 'polypeptide(L)'
;KKSDAATNNPVAPDNKVPVSDPKALTPEEKKSVEDAIKKKNPILPENTEVSVGDDGTVTVKYPDGSTDTIPGTDVVKKSDAATNNPVAPDNKVPVSDPKALTPEEKKSVEDAIKKKNPTLPENTEITVGNDGTVTVKYPDGTTDTIPGTDVVRKYYYNPSSSGSSSNSNTSNSDRLNGKDRVETAVKVSRASYPYGARAVILANKDKFPDVLTAVPFSVQIGAPILFTNTDSLPKETIDEIARLNPSMVYINGGEHSVSMSIEQLMKKQGRSVHRFNGVDRYDTARLIGEKIRERGNKKVVEIASGETFPDALSISSLAVKENAPILLSKRNDLTISTKSALASWDVEKVTIAGQTATISNEVESSVINGFNTGIANTDSIFSGSKNTRRIGGADRYETSALIAKYAVPESKLGVYTSGEVFADALVAGPYAGLKNAPVLLVSKNNVPSSIANYTKTSKIDRAVVVGGASTVYDSTFDMIKSLIKR
;
A
#
# COMPACT_ATOMS: atom_id res chain seq x y z
N LYS A 1 -8.98 -10.12 79.15
CA LYS A 1 -8.88 -10.66 77.77
C LYS A 1 -7.81 -9.85 77.05
N LYS A 2 -6.96 -10.46 76.21
CA LYS A 2 -6.13 -9.68 75.27
C LYS A 2 -7.07 -9.00 74.27
N SER A 3 -6.71 -7.80 73.80
CA SER A 3 -7.47 -7.11 72.76
C SER A 3 -7.38 -7.85 71.44
N ASP A 4 -8.34 -7.63 70.56
CA ASP A 4 -8.39 -8.23 69.24
C ASP A 4 -7.15 -7.87 68.40
N ALA A 5 -6.64 -6.64 68.52
CA ALA A 5 -5.38 -6.21 67.89
C ALA A 5 -4.17 -7.04 68.36
N ALA A 6 -4.12 -7.41 69.64
CA ALA A 6 -3.01 -8.21 70.19
C ALA A 6 -3.04 -9.70 69.73
N THR A 7 -4.08 -10.09 68.99
CA THR A 7 -4.27 -11.48 68.54
C THR A 7 -4.39 -11.65 67.03
N ASN A 8 -4.85 -10.64 66.28
CA ASN A 8 -5.15 -10.78 64.84
C ASN A 8 -4.03 -10.31 63.91
N ASN A 9 -3.27 -9.27 64.28
CA ASN A 9 -2.09 -8.74 63.57
C ASN A 9 -2.21 -8.79 62.03
N PRO A 10 -2.97 -7.86 61.43
CA PRO A 10 -3.32 -7.91 60.02
C PRO A 10 -2.08 -7.75 59.14
N VAL A 11 -2.05 -8.48 58.03
CA VAL A 11 -0.91 -8.52 57.10
C VAL A 11 -1.20 -7.80 55.78
N ALA A 12 -0.16 -7.19 55.22
CA ALA A 12 -0.19 -6.58 53.90
C ALA A 12 -0.44 -7.64 52.79
N PRO A 13 -0.98 -7.22 51.63
CA PRO A 13 -1.12 -8.12 50.46
C PRO A 13 0.25 -8.56 49.93
N ASP A 14 0.33 -9.76 49.34
CA ASP A 14 1.59 -10.29 48.79
C ASP A 14 2.16 -9.40 47.68
N ASN A 15 1.27 -8.82 46.87
CA ASN A 15 1.59 -7.83 45.87
C ASN A 15 0.97 -6.50 46.26
N LYS A 16 1.78 -5.44 46.27
CA LYS A 16 1.31 -4.08 46.50
C LYS A 16 0.29 -3.69 45.43
N VAL A 17 -0.78 -3.03 45.87
CA VAL A 17 -1.84 -2.51 45.00
C VAL A 17 -1.27 -1.35 44.17
N PRO A 18 -1.33 -1.42 42.83
CA PRO A 18 -0.89 -0.33 41.98
C PRO A 18 -1.87 0.84 42.05
N VAL A 19 -1.34 2.04 42.29
CA VAL A 19 -2.11 3.30 42.35
C VAL A 19 -1.42 4.38 41.52
N SER A 20 -2.19 5.38 41.10
CA SER A 20 -1.74 6.52 40.29
C SER A 20 -0.76 7.41 41.06
N ASP A 21 -1.10 7.80 42.28
CA ASP A 21 -0.24 8.49 43.24
C ASP A 21 -0.31 7.82 44.63
N PRO A 22 0.77 7.14 45.08
CA PRO A 22 0.84 6.52 46.40
C PRO A 22 0.65 7.48 47.60
N LYS A 23 0.67 8.79 47.38
CA LYS A 23 0.46 9.80 48.44
C LYS A 23 -0.95 10.41 48.41
N ALA A 24 -1.75 10.11 47.39
CA ALA A 24 -3.06 10.71 47.18
C ALA A 24 -4.00 9.73 46.47
N LEU A 25 -4.41 8.67 47.17
CA LEU A 25 -5.32 7.65 46.66
C LEU A 25 -6.73 8.22 46.41
N THR A 26 -7.27 7.89 45.25
CA THR A 26 -8.67 8.09 44.88
C THR A 26 -9.60 7.16 45.68
N PRO A 27 -10.91 7.46 45.78
CA PRO A 27 -11.88 6.57 46.44
C PRO A 27 -11.88 5.13 45.89
N GLU A 28 -11.71 4.97 44.58
CA GLU A 28 -11.66 3.66 43.90
C GLU A 28 -10.38 2.90 44.24
N GLU A 29 -9.23 3.58 44.31
CA GLU A 29 -7.96 2.98 44.74
C GLU A 29 -8.02 2.57 46.22
N LYS A 30 -8.59 3.41 47.09
CA LYS A 30 -8.84 3.06 48.50
C LYS A 30 -9.71 1.82 48.61
N LYS A 31 -10.75 1.71 47.79
CA LYS A 31 -11.62 0.53 47.78
C LYS A 31 -10.87 -0.73 47.35
N SER A 32 -10.02 -0.62 46.32
CA SER A 32 -9.17 -1.72 45.85
C SER A 32 -8.18 -2.18 46.93
N VAL A 33 -7.60 -1.24 47.68
CA VAL A 33 -6.74 -1.53 48.84
C VAL A 33 -7.52 -2.24 49.94
N GLU A 34 -8.69 -1.73 50.30
CA GLU A 34 -9.57 -2.35 51.31
C GLU A 34 -9.90 -3.81 50.97
N ASP A 35 -10.27 -4.06 49.71
CA ASP A 35 -10.64 -5.39 49.24
C ASP A 35 -9.42 -6.35 49.20
N ALA A 36 -8.24 -5.85 48.82
CA ALA A 36 -6.99 -6.62 48.87
C ALA A 36 -6.61 -7.01 50.30
N ILE A 37 -6.77 -6.09 51.26
CA ILE A 37 -6.53 -6.35 52.68
C ILE A 37 -7.52 -7.39 53.21
N LYS A 38 -8.82 -7.23 52.96
CA LYS A 38 -9.85 -8.18 53.41
C LYS A 38 -9.61 -9.58 52.83
N LYS A 39 -9.25 -9.66 51.54
CA LYS A 39 -8.93 -10.93 50.88
C LYS A 39 -7.73 -11.64 51.50
N LYS A 40 -6.70 -10.87 51.87
CA LYS A 40 -5.48 -11.42 52.49
C LYS A 40 -5.70 -11.80 53.96
N ASN A 41 -6.66 -11.17 54.63
CA ASN A 41 -6.97 -11.35 56.05
C ASN A 41 -8.39 -11.91 56.24
N PRO A 42 -8.70 -13.15 55.77
CA PRO A 42 -10.04 -13.71 55.83
C PRO A 42 -10.52 -14.07 57.24
N ILE A 43 -9.61 -14.09 58.22
CA ILE A 43 -9.88 -14.47 59.61
C ILE A 43 -10.22 -13.27 60.52
N LEU A 44 -10.32 -12.06 59.96
CA LEU A 44 -10.66 -10.88 60.75
C LEU A 44 -12.04 -11.06 61.43
N PRO A 45 -12.20 -10.61 62.69
CA PRO A 45 -13.48 -10.70 63.39
C PRO A 45 -14.63 -10.07 62.61
N GLU A 46 -15.83 -10.62 62.78
CA GLU A 46 -17.04 -10.04 62.22
C GLU A 46 -17.26 -8.61 62.73
N ASN A 47 -17.72 -7.70 61.88
CA ASN A 47 -17.83 -6.25 62.13
C ASN A 47 -16.49 -5.49 62.29
N THR A 48 -15.38 -6.05 61.81
CA THR A 48 -14.12 -5.29 61.65
C THR A 48 -14.26 -4.23 60.56
N GLU A 49 -13.94 -2.98 60.90
CA GLU A 49 -13.90 -1.85 59.96
C GLU A 49 -12.47 -1.73 59.39
N VAL A 50 -12.35 -1.72 58.06
CA VAL A 50 -11.08 -1.47 57.36
C VAL A 50 -11.20 -0.13 56.65
N SER A 51 -10.30 0.80 56.98
CA SER A 51 -10.26 2.13 56.38
C SER A 51 -8.89 2.41 55.77
N VAL A 52 -8.85 3.19 54.70
CA VAL A 52 -7.63 3.49 53.92
C VAL A 52 -7.44 5.00 53.84
N GLY A 53 -6.27 5.47 54.31
CA GLY A 53 -5.85 6.87 54.23
C GLY A 53 -5.48 7.31 52.81
N ASP A 54 -5.27 8.61 52.62
CA ASP A 54 -4.85 9.18 51.32
C ASP A 54 -3.46 8.69 50.89
N ASP A 55 -2.60 8.33 51.83
CA ASP A 55 -1.25 7.79 51.59
C ASP A 55 -1.23 6.25 51.52
N GLY A 56 -2.40 5.61 51.46
CA GLY A 56 -2.55 4.16 51.44
C GLY A 56 -2.37 3.48 52.81
N THR A 57 -2.15 4.22 53.89
CA THR A 57 -2.09 3.65 55.25
C THR A 57 -3.43 3.02 55.60
N VAL A 58 -3.40 1.74 56.00
CA VAL A 58 -4.61 0.99 56.34
C VAL A 58 -4.79 0.98 57.84
N THR A 59 -5.97 1.35 58.32
CA THR A 59 -6.37 1.20 59.72
C THR A 59 -7.47 0.14 59.84
N VAL A 60 -7.18 -0.91 60.59
CA VAL A 60 -8.11 -1.99 60.93
C VAL A 60 -8.63 -1.74 62.34
N LYS A 61 -9.94 -1.47 62.47
CA LYS A 61 -10.59 -1.22 63.74
C LYS A 61 -11.50 -2.37 64.10
N TYR A 62 -11.24 -2.96 65.26
CA TYR A 62 -11.92 -4.15 65.76
C TYR A 62 -13.19 -3.80 66.55
N PRO A 63 -14.11 -4.77 66.75
CA PRO A 63 -15.33 -4.55 67.55
C PRO A 63 -15.07 -4.14 69.01
N ASP A 64 -13.93 -4.57 69.59
CA ASP A 64 -13.50 -4.17 70.93
C ASP A 64 -12.93 -2.74 71.01
N GLY A 65 -12.87 -2.04 69.88
CA GLY A 65 -12.36 -0.67 69.74
C GLY A 65 -10.84 -0.57 69.58
N SER A 66 -10.10 -1.67 69.67
CA SER A 66 -8.66 -1.68 69.37
C SER A 66 -8.40 -1.50 67.87
N THR A 67 -7.19 -1.06 67.53
CA THR A 67 -6.81 -0.77 66.14
C THR A 67 -5.41 -1.26 65.82
N ASP A 68 -5.22 -1.79 64.62
CA ASP A 68 -3.92 -2.04 64.00
C ASP A 68 -3.76 -1.20 62.73
N THR A 69 -2.52 -0.87 62.40
CA THR A 69 -2.18 -0.08 61.21
C THR A 69 -1.16 -0.79 60.34
N ILE A 70 -1.38 -0.79 59.02
CA ILE A 70 -0.40 -1.26 58.04
C ILE A 70 0.10 -0.04 57.25
N PRO A 71 1.43 0.24 57.23
CA PRO A 71 1.97 1.38 56.50
C PRO A 71 1.62 1.33 55.02
N GLY A 72 1.24 2.48 54.43
CA GLY A 72 0.92 2.55 53.00
C GLY A 72 2.08 2.09 52.11
N THR A 73 3.33 2.29 52.54
CA THR A 73 4.53 1.80 51.85
C THR A 73 4.55 0.29 51.64
N ASP A 74 3.86 -0.48 52.47
CA ASP A 74 3.79 -1.95 52.36
C ASP A 74 2.57 -2.42 51.55
N VAL A 75 1.63 -1.51 51.29
CA VAL A 75 0.32 -1.83 50.71
C VAL A 75 0.21 -1.34 49.28
N VAL A 76 0.74 -0.15 48.97
CA VAL A 76 0.61 0.47 47.65
C VAL A 76 1.94 0.69 46.96
N LYS A 77 1.92 0.68 45.64
CA LYS A 77 3.03 1.08 44.78
C LYS A 77 2.53 1.99 43.68
N LYS A 78 3.41 2.81 43.12
CA LYS A 78 3.07 3.55 41.90
C LYS A 78 2.85 2.55 40.76
N SER A 79 1.77 2.73 40.02
CA SER A 79 1.39 1.87 38.90
C SER A 79 2.35 1.99 37.71
N ASP A 80 2.43 0.92 36.92
CA ASP A 80 3.20 0.91 35.68
C ASP A 80 2.61 1.91 34.66
N ALA A 81 1.27 2.05 34.60
CA ALA A 81 0.61 3.06 33.77
C ALA A 81 1.02 4.50 34.15
N ALA A 82 1.02 4.84 35.45
CA ALA A 82 1.46 6.16 35.92
C ALA A 82 2.97 6.43 35.74
N THR A 83 3.73 5.45 35.29
CA THR A 83 5.18 5.52 35.12
C THR A 83 5.60 5.52 33.65
N ASN A 84 4.94 4.73 32.79
CA ASN A 84 5.40 4.46 31.43
C ASN A 84 4.83 5.39 30.36
N ASN A 85 3.59 5.88 30.50
CA ASN A 85 2.92 6.83 29.61
C ASN A 85 3.26 6.64 28.10
N PRO A 86 2.69 5.62 27.45
CA PRO A 86 3.11 5.18 26.12
C PRO A 86 2.80 6.25 25.06
N VAL A 87 3.72 6.38 24.10
CA VAL A 87 3.71 7.43 23.08
C VAL A 87 3.24 6.89 21.72
N ALA A 88 2.40 7.67 21.04
CA ALA A 88 1.98 7.39 19.68
C ALA A 88 3.15 7.44 18.66
N PRO A 89 3.07 6.72 17.52
CA PRO A 89 4.09 6.80 16.48
C PRO A 89 4.16 8.21 15.87
N ASP A 90 5.36 8.66 15.48
CA ASP A 90 5.58 9.99 14.87
C ASP A 90 4.74 10.19 13.60
N ASN A 91 4.47 9.11 12.88
CA ASN A 91 3.61 9.09 11.71
C ASN A 91 2.47 8.10 11.93
N LYS A 92 1.23 8.57 11.77
CA LYS A 92 0.02 7.74 11.89
C LYS A 92 0.02 6.62 10.85
N VAL A 93 -0.30 5.42 11.31
CA VAL A 93 -0.36 4.20 10.51
C VAL A 93 -1.50 4.32 9.50
N PRO A 94 -1.24 4.18 8.18
CA PRO A 94 -2.29 4.17 7.17
C PRO A 94 -3.16 2.93 7.32
N VAL A 95 -4.48 3.14 7.34
CA VAL A 95 -5.47 2.08 7.34
C VAL A 95 -6.58 2.40 6.35
N SER A 96 -7.12 1.38 5.70
CA SER A 96 -8.19 1.50 4.69
C SER A 96 -9.43 2.20 5.26
N ASP A 97 -9.85 1.81 6.46
CA ASP A 97 -10.89 2.49 7.24
C ASP A 97 -10.49 2.58 8.72
N PRO A 98 -10.23 3.78 9.28
CA PRO A 98 -9.89 3.95 10.69
C PRO A 98 -10.97 3.55 11.66
N LYS A 99 -12.19 3.25 11.19
CA LYS A 99 -13.25 2.72 12.05
C LYS A 99 -13.35 1.20 11.99
N ALA A 100 -12.62 0.55 11.08
CA ALA A 100 -12.71 -0.89 10.83
C ALA A 100 -11.37 -1.48 10.33
N LEU A 101 -10.37 -1.53 11.22
CA LEU A 101 -9.06 -2.09 10.91
C LEU A 101 -9.10 -3.61 10.64
N THR A 102 -8.38 -4.05 9.60
CA THR A 102 -8.13 -5.49 9.34
C THR A 102 -7.11 -6.08 10.32
N PRO A 103 -7.02 -7.41 10.48
CA PRO A 103 -6.01 -8.05 11.31
C PRO A 103 -4.57 -7.63 10.98
N GLU A 104 -4.26 -7.46 9.69
CA GLU A 104 -2.94 -7.02 9.22
C GLU A 104 -2.66 -5.54 9.55
N GLU A 105 -3.68 -4.69 9.49
CA GLU A 105 -3.58 -3.27 9.86
C GLU A 105 -3.38 -3.14 11.38
N LYS A 106 -4.12 -3.91 12.19
CA LYS A 106 -3.91 -4.00 13.64
C LYS A 106 -2.49 -4.43 13.97
N LYS A 107 -1.96 -5.44 13.27
CA LYS A 107 -0.58 -5.89 13.47
C LYS A 107 0.43 -4.77 13.17
N SER A 108 0.20 -4.02 12.09
CA SER A 108 1.04 -2.88 11.72
C SER A 108 1.02 -1.77 12.78
N VAL A 109 -0.14 -1.52 13.39
CA VAL A 109 -0.28 -0.59 14.52
C VAL A 109 0.48 -1.07 15.74
N GLU A 110 0.29 -2.34 16.13
CA GLU A 110 1.00 -2.94 17.27
C GLU A 110 2.53 -2.81 17.12
N ASP A 111 3.06 -3.13 15.93
CA ASP A 111 4.49 -3.06 15.65
C ASP A 111 5.02 -1.61 15.69
N ALA A 112 4.23 -0.64 15.21
CA ALA A 112 4.59 0.78 15.27
C ALA A 112 4.64 1.30 16.72
N ILE A 113 3.71 0.87 17.57
CA ILE A 113 3.68 1.22 18.99
C ILE A 113 4.88 0.60 19.71
N LYS A 114 5.16 -0.69 19.51
CA LYS A 114 6.33 -1.36 20.08
C LYS A 114 7.63 -0.66 19.73
N LYS A 115 7.79 -0.28 18.45
CA LYS A 115 8.97 0.42 17.97
C LYS A 115 9.17 1.79 18.64
N LYS A 116 8.09 2.52 18.89
CA LYS A 116 8.14 3.84 19.51
C LYS A 116 8.34 3.78 21.03
N ASN A 117 7.98 2.66 21.65
CA ASN A 117 8.01 2.46 23.09
C ASN A 117 8.93 1.28 23.48
N PRO A 118 10.25 1.36 23.21
CA PRO A 118 11.19 0.25 23.46
C PRO A 118 11.45 -0.03 24.94
N THR A 119 11.05 0.87 25.84
CA THR A 119 11.28 0.77 27.30
C THR A 119 10.10 0.21 28.07
N LEU A 120 9.04 -0.25 27.39
CA LEU A 120 7.89 -0.87 28.08
C LEU A 120 8.34 -2.10 28.89
N PRO A 121 7.72 -2.35 30.05
CA PRO A 121 8.04 -3.52 30.87
C PRO A 121 7.89 -4.83 30.09
N GLU A 122 8.71 -5.82 30.45
CA GLU A 122 8.61 -7.16 29.89
C GLU A 122 7.23 -7.77 30.21
N ASN A 123 6.64 -8.53 29.27
CA ASN A 123 5.26 -9.05 29.33
C ASN A 123 4.14 -7.99 29.24
N THR A 124 4.45 -6.76 28.78
CA THR A 124 3.41 -5.80 28.39
C THR A 124 2.62 -6.31 27.18
N GLU A 125 1.30 -6.35 27.30
CA GLU A 125 0.38 -6.74 26.23
C GLU A 125 -0.12 -5.49 25.49
N ILE A 126 -0.01 -5.47 24.16
CA ILE A 126 -0.50 -4.38 23.32
C ILE A 126 -1.62 -4.92 22.46
N THR A 127 -2.81 -4.36 22.60
CA THR A 127 -3.99 -4.71 21.80
C THR A 127 -4.48 -3.52 21.00
N VAL A 128 -5.06 -3.78 19.82
CA VAL A 128 -5.53 -2.75 18.90
C VAL A 128 -7.01 -2.97 18.57
N GLY A 129 -7.83 -1.98 18.91
CA GLY A 129 -9.25 -1.91 18.62
C GLY A 129 -9.55 -1.82 17.12
N ASN A 130 -10.82 -2.03 16.75
CA ASN A 130 -11.26 -1.88 15.35
C ASN A 130 -11.16 -0.44 14.84
N ASP A 131 -11.15 0.54 15.75
CA ASP A 131 -11.01 1.96 15.48
C ASP A 131 -9.54 2.45 15.57
N GLY A 132 -8.59 1.52 15.73
CA GLY A 132 -7.17 1.83 15.91
C GLY A 132 -6.80 2.28 17.31
N THR A 133 -7.74 2.33 18.27
CA THR A 133 -7.42 2.61 19.68
C THR A 133 -6.50 1.52 20.22
N VAL A 134 -5.40 1.94 20.85
CA VAL A 134 -4.39 1.01 21.37
C VAL A 134 -4.52 0.94 22.88
N THR A 135 -4.64 -0.27 23.42
CA THR A 135 -4.59 -0.52 24.86
C THR A 135 -3.28 -1.22 25.20
N VAL A 136 -2.51 -0.59 26.08
CA VAL A 136 -1.25 -1.11 26.63
C VAL A 136 -1.55 -1.62 28.03
N LYS A 137 -1.50 -2.94 28.23
CA LYS A 137 -1.75 -3.58 29.52
C LYS A 137 -0.44 -4.05 30.13
N TYR A 138 -0.18 -3.56 31.33
CA TYR A 138 1.06 -3.81 32.06
C TYR A 138 0.97 -5.09 32.91
N PRO A 139 2.11 -5.66 33.33
CA PRO A 139 2.15 -6.85 34.18
C PRO A 139 1.43 -6.68 35.52
N ASP A 140 1.38 -5.46 36.06
CA ASP A 140 0.65 -5.14 37.30
C ASP A 140 -0.88 -5.04 37.10
N GLY A 141 -1.36 -5.26 35.88
CA GLY A 141 -2.78 -5.23 35.51
C GLY A 141 -3.32 -3.85 35.15
N THR A 142 -2.55 -2.78 35.36
CA THR A 142 -2.94 -1.43 34.95
C THR A 142 -2.86 -1.26 33.44
N THR A 143 -3.55 -0.25 32.90
CA THR A 143 -3.66 -0.04 31.46
C THR A 143 -3.54 1.42 31.08
N ASP A 144 -2.85 1.70 29.97
CA ASP A 144 -2.90 2.97 29.27
C ASP A 144 -3.61 2.82 27.92
N THR A 145 -4.19 3.91 27.43
CA THR A 145 -4.85 3.94 26.13
C THR A 145 -4.31 5.07 25.27
N ILE A 146 -3.96 4.76 24.02
CA ILE A 146 -3.64 5.76 23.00
C ILE A 146 -4.82 5.84 22.03
N PRO A 147 -5.47 7.02 21.88
CA PRO A 147 -6.61 7.18 20.99
C PRO A 147 -6.27 6.77 19.55
N GLY A 148 -7.17 6.06 18.89
CA GLY A 148 -6.99 5.69 17.48
C GLY A 148 -6.77 6.91 16.58
N THR A 149 -7.34 8.07 16.92
CA THR A 149 -7.11 9.33 16.20
C THR A 149 -5.64 9.74 16.17
N ASP A 150 -4.82 9.35 17.14
CA ASP A 150 -3.39 9.69 17.22
C ASP A 150 -2.49 8.60 16.62
N VAL A 151 -3.03 7.42 16.41
CA VAL A 151 -2.28 6.24 15.97
C VAL A 151 -2.51 5.94 14.50
N VAL A 152 -3.76 6.05 14.04
CA VAL A 152 -4.17 5.69 12.69
C VAL A 152 -4.67 6.90 11.93
N ARG A 153 -4.55 6.83 10.61
CA ARG A 153 -5.19 7.80 9.72
C ARG A 153 -5.84 7.05 8.58
N LYS A 154 -7.00 7.55 8.15
CA LYS A 154 -7.67 7.01 6.97
C LYS A 154 -6.74 7.16 5.79
N TYR A 155 -6.53 6.06 5.10
CA TYR A 155 -5.97 6.03 3.77
C TYR A 155 -6.99 6.69 2.84
N TYR A 156 -6.99 8.02 2.84
CA TYR A 156 -7.60 8.79 1.77
C TYR A 156 -6.56 8.91 0.66
N TYR A 157 -6.86 8.28 -0.47
CA TYR A 157 -6.50 8.88 -1.74
C TYR A 157 -7.24 10.23 -1.80
N ASN A 158 -6.56 11.34 -1.46
CA ASN A 158 -7.08 12.69 -1.60
C ASN A 158 -6.11 13.53 -2.46
N PRO A 159 -6.50 13.97 -3.67
CA PRO A 159 -5.67 14.76 -4.58
C PRO A 159 -5.48 16.24 -4.18
N SER A 160 -5.93 16.64 -2.98
CA SER A 160 -5.91 18.04 -2.53
C SER A 160 -5.22 18.19 -1.18
N SER A 161 -3.89 18.30 -1.19
CA SER A 161 -3.13 18.96 -0.11
C SER A 161 -1.85 19.57 -0.67
N SER A 162 -2.00 20.74 -1.30
CA SER A 162 -0.91 21.68 -1.50
C SER A 162 -0.52 22.25 -0.13
N GLY A 163 0.45 21.62 0.54
CA GLY A 163 1.15 22.18 1.67
C GLY A 163 2.19 23.19 1.18
N SER A 164 1.94 24.47 1.47
CA SER A 164 2.85 25.57 1.18
C SER A 164 4.17 25.39 1.93
N SER A 165 5.29 25.44 1.20
CA SER A 165 6.54 25.98 1.72
C SER A 165 7.24 26.72 0.58
N SER A 166 7.55 27.98 0.85
CA SER A 166 8.15 28.96 -0.03
C SER A 166 9.54 28.55 -0.50
N ASN A 167 9.75 28.48 -1.82
CA ASN A 167 10.72 29.33 -2.51
C ASN A 167 10.60 29.20 -4.03
N SER A 168 10.83 30.33 -4.69
CA SER A 168 10.64 30.66 -6.10
C SER A 168 11.34 29.73 -7.09
N ASN A 169 10.54 29.03 -7.89
CA ASN A 169 10.64 28.90 -9.35
C ASN A 169 9.35 28.20 -9.80
N THR A 170 8.78 28.58 -10.93
CA THR A 170 7.52 28.10 -11.53
C THR A 170 7.46 26.57 -11.66
N SER A 171 7.25 25.86 -10.56
CA SER A 171 6.98 24.43 -10.54
C SER A 171 5.53 24.25 -10.92
N ASN A 172 5.31 23.96 -12.18
CA ASN A 172 4.02 23.63 -12.75
C ASN A 172 3.49 22.38 -12.02
N SER A 173 2.62 22.56 -11.01
CA SER A 173 2.20 21.52 -10.04
C SER A 173 1.56 20.28 -10.68
N ASP A 174 1.22 20.38 -11.96
CA ASP A 174 0.63 19.35 -12.79
C ASP A 174 1.66 18.66 -13.72
N ARG A 175 2.97 18.81 -13.47
CA ARG A 175 4.03 18.02 -14.12
C ARG A 175 4.74 17.14 -13.09
N LEU A 176 4.84 15.84 -13.38
CA LEU A 176 5.59 14.86 -12.61
C LEU A 176 6.84 14.46 -13.40
N ASN A 177 8.00 14.96 -13.00
CA ASN A 177 9.27 14.64 -13.64
C ASN A 177 10.45 14.76 -12.68
N GLY A 178 11.52 14.03 -12.98
CA GLY A 178 12.85 14.23 -12.43
C GLY A 178 13.86 14.56 -13.53
N LYS A 179 15.15 14.54 -13.18
CA LYS A 179 16.27 14.71 -14.13
C LYS A 179 16.40 13.55 -15.12
N ASP A 180 15.90 12.37 -14.73
CA ASP A 180 15.91 11.15 -15.51
C ASP A 180 14.71 10.27 -15.13
N ARG A 181 14.60 9.08 -15.76
CA ARG A 181 13.49 8.16 -15.53
C ARG A 181 13.44 7.61 -14.10
N VAL A 182 14.58 7.47 -13.43
CA VAL A 182 14.65 6.98 -12.06
C VAL A 182 14.02 8.02 -11.14
N GLU A 183 14.44 9.27 -11.27
CA GLU A 183 13.86 10.35 -10.46
C GLU A 183 12.40 10.62 -10.84
N THR A 184 12.02 10.54 -12.12
CA THR A 184 10.61 10.60 -12.54
C THR A 184 9.77 9.51 -11.87
N ALA A 185 10.26 8.27 -11.78
CA ALA A 185 9.60 7.19 -11.05
C ALA A 185 9.45 7.50 -9.56
N VAL A 186 10.48 8.08 -8.92
CA VAL A 186 10.41 8.52 -7.52
C VAL A 186 9.38 9.63 -7.32
N LYS A 187 9.30 10.60 -8.24
CA LYS A 187 8.32 11.70 -8.18
C LYS A 187 6.89 11.18 -8.35
N VAL A 188 6.68 10.27 -9.28
CA VAL A 188 5.40 9.56 -9.44
C VAL A 188 5.07 8.75 -8.19
N SER A 189 6.04 8.01 -7.63
CA SER A 189 5.86 7.25 -6.40
C SER A 189 5.45 8.15 -5.22
N ARG A 190 6.09 9.31 -5.06
CA ARG A 190 5.72 10.27 -4.00
C ARG A 190 4.34 10.89 -4.21
N ALA A 191 3.97 11.20 -5.45
CA ALA A 191 2.66 11.72 -5.80
C ALA A 191 1.53 10.68 -5.60
N SER A 192 1.83 9.40 -5.82
CA SER A 192 0.89 8.28 -5.69
C SER A 192 0.82 7.71 -4.28
N TYR A 193 1.96 7.68 -3.57
CA TYR A 193 2.15 7.02 -2.27
C TYR A 193 2.88 7.93 -1.28
N PRO A 194 2.32 9.11 -0.92
CA PRO A 194 3.00 10.09 -0.07
C PRO A 194 3.34 9.57 1.32
N TYR A 195 2.70 8.48 1.75
CA TYR A 195 2.82 7.97 3.11
C TYR A 195 3.30 6.51 3.25
N GLY A 196 3.85 5.94 2.19
CA GLY A 196 4.30 4.55 2.18
C GLY A 196 3.49 3.65 1.24
N ALA A 197 4.03 2.47 0.98
CA ALA A 197 3.36 1.42 0.19
C ALA A 197 3.71 0.05 0.75
N ARG A 198 2.73 -0.87 0.83
CA ARG A 198 2.95 -2.23 1.34
C ARG A 198 3.89 -3.05 0.46
N ALA A 199 3.91 -2.73 -0.83
CA ALA A 199 4.77 -3.37 -1.81
C ALA A 199 5.41 -2.36 -2.76
N VAL A 200 6.51 -2.76 -3.39
CA VAL A 200 7.13 -2.06 -4.52
C VAL A 200 7.40 -3.04 -5.65
N ILE A 201 7.36 -2.56 -6.89
CA ILE A 201 7.78 -3.34 -8.07
C ILE A 201 9.10 -2.74 -8.58
N LEU A 202 10.15 -3.55 -8.63
CA LEU A 202 11.45 -3.19 -9.20
C LEU A 202 11.54 -3.68 -10.64
N ALA A 203 11.93 -2.77 -11.52
CA ALA A 203 12.14 -3.04 -12.93
C ALA A 203 13.44 -2.44 -13.43
N ASN A 204 14.07 -3.08 -14.42
CA ASN A 204 15.25 -2.51 -15.05
C ASN A 204 14.89 -1.24 -15.84
N LYS A 205 15.68 -0.18 -15.63
CA LYS A 205 15.44 1.13 -16.24
C LYS A 205 15.61 1.12 -17.77
N ASP A 206 16.46 0.24 -18.30
CA ASP A 206 16.84 0.16 -19.73
C ASP A 206 16.23 -1.06 -20.45
N LYS A 207 15.80 -2.10 -19.72
CA LYS A 207 15.20 -3.34 -20.26
C LYS A 207 13.71 -3.43 -19.88
N PHE A 208 12.92 -2.51 -20.42
CA PHE A 208 11.57 -2.21 -19.95
C PHE A 208 10.33 -2.85 -20.64
N PRO A 209 10.42 -3.66 -21.71
CA PRO A 209 9.24 -4.32 -22.30
C PRO A 209 8.34 -5.03 -21.27
N ASP A 210 8.95 -5.62 -20.26
CA ASP A 210 8.29 -6.41 -19.22
C ASP A 210 7.50 -5.53 -18.24
N VAL A 211 7.82 -4.23 -18.14
CA VAL A 211 7.24 -3.30 -17.15
C VAL A 211 5.80 -2.94 -17.46
N LEU A 212 5.46 -2.85 -18.75
CA LEU A 212 4.14 -2.42 -19.20
C LEU A 212 3.05 -3.38 -18.74
N THR A 213 3.33 -4.68 -18.75
CA THR A 213 2.36 -5.70 -18.31
C THR A 213 2.19 -5.73 -16.79
N ALA A 214 3.13 -5.15 -16.04
CA ALA A 214 3.05 -5.00 -14.59
C ALA A 214 2.18 -3.82 -14.13
N VAL A 215 1.75 -2.91 -15.02
CA VAL A 215 0.91 -1.77 -14.64
C VAL A 215 -0.41 -2.19 -13.97
N PRO A 216 -1.26 -3.05 -14.58
CA PRO A 216 -2.48 -3.51 -13.91
C PRO A 216 -2.19 -4.19 -12.56
N PHE A 217 -1.10 -4.97 -12.48
CA PHE A 217 -0.68 -5.58 -11.21
C PHE A 217 -0.31 -4.52 -10.16
N SER A 218 0.48 -3.51 -10.54
CA SER A 218 0.93 -2.42 -9.66
C SER A 218 -0.23 -1.68 -9.02
N VAL A 219 -1.29 -1.41 -9.81
CA VAL A 219 -2.50 -0.75 -9.33
C VAL A 219 -3.30 -1.70 -8.44
N GLN A 220 -3.46 -2.97 -8.82
CA GLN A 220 -4.19 -3.99 -8.04
C GLN A 220 -3.61 -4.18 -6.63
N ILE A 221 -2.28 -4.11 -6.47
CA ILE A 221 -1.62 -4.29 -5.17
C ILE A 221 -1.26 -2.98 -4.47
N GLY A 222 -1.55 -1.82 -5.08
CA GLY A 222 -1.18 -0.52 -4.53
C GLY A 222 0.33 -0.34 -4.36
N ALA A 223 1.12 -0.68 -5.38
CA ALA A 223 2.58 -0.59 -5.35
C ALA A 223 3.13 0.34 -6.45
N PRO A 224 4.08 1.24 -6.13
CA PRO A 224 4.79 1.99 -7.17
C PRO A 224 5.74 1.07 -7.94
N ILE A 225 5.94 1.41 -9.21
CA ILE A 225 7.02 0.86 -10.02
C ILE A 225 8.24 1.78 -9.86
N LEU A 226 9.35 1.23 -9.40
CA LEU A 226 10.63 1.91 -9.27
C LEU A 226 11.68 1.25 -10.17
N PHE A 227 12.67 2.04 -10.58
CA PHE A 227 13.68 1.59 -11.53
C PHE A 227 15.01 1.23 -10.87
N THR A 228 15.64 0.19 -11.41
CA THR A 228 16.97 -0.29 -11.03
C THR A 228 17.88 -0.39 -12.26
N ASN A 229 19.19 -0.43 -12.05
CA ASN A 229 20.11 -0.99 -13.05
C ASN A 229 20.09 -2.53 -12.94
N THR A 230 20.80 -3.20 -13.84
CA THR A 230 20.93 -4.68 -13.79
C THR A 230 21.54 -5.14 -12.46
N ASP A 231 22.66 -4.53 -12.06
CA ASP A 231 23.48 -5.01 -10.93
C ASP A 231 23.52 -4.04 -9.75
N SER A 232 22.80 -2.92 -9.82
CA SER A 232 22.78 -1.92 -8.76
C SER A 232 21.46 -1.15 -8.67
N LEU A 233 21.09 -0.78 -7.45
CA LEU A 233 20.00 0.16 -7.21
C LEU A 233 20.54 1.60 -7.23
N PRO A 234 19.98 2.50 -8.04
CA PRO A 234 20.24 3.92 -7.92
C PRO A 234 19.94 4.43 -6.50
N LYS A 235 20.69 5.44 -6.04
CA LYS A 235 20.51 6.00 -4.69
C LYS A 235 19.07 6.50 -4.49
N GLU A 236 18.51 7.16 -5.50
CA GLU A 236 17.16 7.69 -5.50
C GLU A 236 16.11 6.57 -5.28
N THR A 237 16.33 5.40 -5.88
CA THR A 237 15.49 4.22 -5.68
C THR A 237 15.64 3.65 -4.27
N ILE A 238 16.87 3.58 -3.73
CA ILE A 238 17.12 3.12 -2.36
C ILE A 238 16.41 4.02 -1.35
N ASP A 239 16.60 5.34 -1.48
CA ASP A 239 15.98 6.33 -0.60
C ASP A 239 14.45 6.25 -0.67
N GLU A 240 13.90 6.01 -1.87
CA GLU A 240 12.46 5.89 -2.06
C GLU A 240 11.90 4.58 -1.50
N ILE A 241 12.59 3.44 -1.66
CA ILE A 241 12.22 2.18 -0.99
C ILE A 241 12.24 2.35 0.53
N ALA A 242 13.25 3.05 1.07
CA ALA A 242 13.34 3.34 2.51
C ALA A 242 12.15 4.20 2.99
N ARG A 243 11.80 5.26 2.24
CA ARG A 243 10.63 6.09 2.53
C ARG A 243 9.32 5.29 2.45
N LEU A 244 9.19 4.44 1.45
CA LEU A 244 7.98 3.65 1.22
C LEU A 244 7.80 2.57 2.29
N ASN A 245 8.91 2.08 2.85
CA ASN A 245 9.01 0.99 3.82
C ASN A 245 8.14 -0.25 3.47
N PRO A 246 8.31 -0.83 2.27
CA PRO A 246 7.49 -1.96 1.84
C PRO A 246 7.89 -3.25 2.56
N SER A 247 6.89 -4.09 2.87
CA SER A 247 7.10 -5.46 3.38
C SER A 247 7.36 -6.45 2.24
N MET A 248 6.89 -6.13 1.02
CA MET A 248 6.98 -6.98 -0.16
C MET A 248 7.69 -6.26 -1.32
N VAL A 249 8.59 -6.96 -2.00
CA VAL A 249 9.24 -6.50 -3.23
C VAL A 249 8.93 -7.47 -4.34
N TYR A 250 8.38 -6.97 -5.43
CA TYR A 250 8.24 -7.71 -6.68
C TYR A 250 9.37 -7.32 -7.62
N ILE A 251 10.04 -8.28 -8.20
CA ILE A 251 11.07 -8.04 -9.21
C ILE A 251 10.53 -8.48 -10.56
N ASN A 252 10.54 -7.56 -11.52
CA ASN A 252 10.08 -7.82 -12.87
C ASN A 252 11.28 -8.15 -13.79
N GLY A 253 11.28 -9.37 -14.32
CA GLY A 253 12.31 -9.90 -15.19
C GLY A 253 13.29 -10.86 -14.49
N GLY A 254 13.99 -11.63 -15.32
CA GLY A 254 15.04 -12.56 -14.90
C GLY A 254 16.31 -11.89 -14.40
N GLU A 255 17.30 -12.71 -14.04
CA GLU A 255 18.57 -12.25 -13.46
C GLU A 255 19.37 -11.32 -14.40
N HIS A 256 19.25 -11.50 -15.71
CA HIS A 256 19.88 -10.61 -16.69
C HIS A 256 19.21 -9.23 -16.75
N SER A 257 17.97 -9.09 -16.28
CA SER A 257 17.28 -7.81 -16.17
C SER A 257 17.50 -7.18 -14.80
N VAL A 258 17.34 -7.96 -13.73
CA VAL A 258 17.61 -7.52 -12.36
C VAL A 258 18.36 -8.63 -11.66
N SER A 259 19.63 -8.43 -11.37
CA SER A 259 20.52 -9.45 -10.80
C SER A 259 20.00 -10.08 -9.51
N MET A 260 20.51 -11.28 -9.21
CA MET A 260 20.23 -11.97 -7.95
C MET A 260 20.78 -11.22 -6.73
N SER A 261 21.81 -10.38 -6.90
CA SER A 261 22.36 -9.58 -5.79
C SER A 261 21.36 -8.53 -5.28
N ILE A 262 20.58 -7.91 -6.17
CA ILE A 262 19.49 -6.98 -5.78
C ILE A 262 18.41 -7.73 -5.00
N GLU A 263 18.02 -8.93 -5.45
CA GLU A 263 17.06 -9.77 -4.74
C GLU A 263 17.55 -10.16 -3.35
N GLN A 264 18.79 -10.61 -3.23
CA GLN A 264 19.41 -10.96 -1.96
C GLN A 264 19.52 -9.76 -1.02
N LEU A 265 19.83 -8.57 -1.56
CA LEU A 265 19.84 -7.32 -0.79
C LEU A 265 18.47 -7.03 -0.17
N MET A 266 17.40 -7.13 -0.95
CA MET A 266 16.03 -6.91 -0.44
C MET A 266 15.65 -7.94 0.63
N LYS A 267 15.97 -9.22 0.44
CA LYS A 267 15.75 -10.28 1.43
C LYS A 267 16.54 -10.05 2.72
N LYS A 268 17.81 -9.66 2.62
CA LYS A 268 18.67 -9.35 3.77
C LYS A 268 18.15 -8.17 4.60
N GLN A 269 17.40 -7.26 3.97
CA GLN A 269 16.71 -6.17 4.66
C GLN A 269 15.35 -6.58 5.26
N GLY A 270 15.07 -7.89 5.38
CA GLY A 270 13.86 -8.43 6.02
C GLY A 270 12.60 -8.35 5.15
N ARG A 271 12.73 -8.09 3.85
CA ARG A 271 11.59 -8.00 2.93
C ARG A 271 11.30 -9.33 2.27
N SER A 272 10.02 -9.63 2.09
CA SER A 272 9.59 -10.73 1.22
C SER A 272 9.83 -10.33 -0.24
N VAL A 273 10.34 -11.26 -1.05
CA VAL A 273 10.64 -10.99 -2.47
C VAL A 273 10.02 -12.05 -3.36
N HIS A 274 9.32 -11.61 -4.40
CA HIS A 274 8.82 -12.46 -5.48
C HIS A 274 9.34 -11.96 -6.81
N ARG A 275 9.80 -12.86 -7.67
CA ARG A 275 10.35 -12.51 -8.98
C ARG A 275 9.50 -13.12 -10.09
N PHE A 276 9.13 -12.29 -11.06
CA PHE A 276 8.58 -12.73 -12.34
C PHE A 276 9.73 -12.99 -13.31
N ASN A 277 10.17 -14.24 -13.40
CA ASN A 277 11.28 -14.66 -14.26
C ASN A 277 10.76 -15.60 -15.36
N GLY A 278 10.18 -15.04 -16.41
CA GLY A 278 9.84 -15.82 -17.60
C GLY A 278 11.05 -16.01 -18.51
N VAL A 279 11.00 -17.03 -19.37
CA VAL A 279 12.07 -17.30 -20.36
C VAL A 279 12.27 -16.13 -21.34
N ASP A 280 11.21 -15.36 -21.57
CA ASP A 280 11.21 -14.11 -22.32
C ASP A 280 10.13 -13.15 -21.80
N ARG A 281 9.91 -12.03 -22.51
CA ARG A 281 8.90 -11.02 -22.15
C ARG A 281 7.46 -11.53 -22.24
N TYR A 282 7.20 -12.48 -23.13
CA TYR A 282 5.86 -13.04 -23.34
C TYR A 282 5.52 -13.97 -22.17
N ASP A 283 6.49 -14.76 -21.74
CA ASP A 283 6.34 -15.61 -20.56
C ASP A 283 6.30 -14.82 -19.26
N THR A 284 7.10 -13.76 -19.14
CA THR A 284 7.04 -12.84 -17.99
C THR A 284 5.67 -12.17 -17.89
N ALA A 285 5.09 -11.73 -19.03
CA ALA A 285 3.73 -11.22 -19.09
C ALA A 285 2.68 -12.26 -18.65
N ARG A 286 2.84 -13.53 -19.05
CA ARG A 286 1.99 -14.63 -18.57
C ARG A 286 2.07 -14.77 -17.05
N LEU A 287 3.27 -14.82 -16.46
CA LEU A 287 3.47 -14.98 -15.00
C LEU A 287 2.86 -13.81 -14.21
N ILE A 288 3.06 -12.57 -14.66
CA ILE A 288 2.40 -11.40 -14.09
C ILE A 288 0.89 -11.54 -14.20
N GLY A 289 0.41 -12.02 -15.36
CA GLY A 289 -1.00 -12.23 -15.61
C GLY A 289 -1.63 -13.28 -14.69
N GLU A 290 -0.94 -14.38 -14.40
CA GLU A 290 -1.37 -15.38 -13.40
C GLU A 290 -1.57 -14.72 -12.03
N LYS A 291 -0.62 -13.87 -11.64
CA LYS A 291 -0.69 -13.16 -10.36
C LYS A 291 -1.84 -12.17 -10.30
N ILE A 292 -2.05 -11.36 -11.34
CA ILE A 292 -3.21 -10.47 -11.45
C ILE A 292 -4.50 -11.27 -11.33
N ARG A 293 -4.58 -12.40 -12.04
CA ARG A 293 -5.78 -13.23 -12.06
C ARG A 293 -6.11 -13.79 -10.70
N GLU A 294 -5.17 -14.06 -9.78
CA GLU A 294 -5.48 -14.55 -8.42
C GLU A 294 -6.62 -13.75 -7.75
N ARG A 295 -6.61 -12.42 -7.88
CA ARG A 295 -7.61 -11.49 -7.32
C ARG A 295 -8.36 -10.65 -8.37
N GLY A 296 -8.06 -10.86 -9.64
CA GLY A 296 -8.59 -10.10 -10.77
C GLY A 296 -9.55 -10.88 -11.65
N ASN A 297 -9.79 -10.33 -12.84
CA ASN A 297 -10.68 -10.91 -13.81
C ASN A 297 -10.11 -12.22 -14.35
N LYS A 298 -10.90 -13.30 -14.25
CA LYS A 298 -10.47 -14.64 -14.66
C LYS A 298 -10.67 -14.90 -16.16
N LYS A 299 -11.52 -14.11 -16.84
CA LYS A 299 -12.06 -14.39 -18.19
C LYS A 299 -11.73 -13.32 -19.22
N VAL A 300 -11.09 -12.24 -18.82
CA VAL A 300 -10.71 -11.11 -19.68
C VAL A 300 -9.20 -11.05 -19.80
N VAL A 301 -8.71 -10.80 -21.01
CA VAL A 301 -7.29 -10.53 -21.30
C VAL A 301 -7.18 -9.37 -22.28
N GLU A 302 -6.22 -8.48 -22.05
CA GLU A 302 -5.81 -7.51 -23.07
C GLU A 302 -4.54 -8.01 -23.78
N ILE A 303 -4.45 -7.86 -25.09
CA ILE A 303 -3.29 -8.23 -25.88
C ILE A 303 -2.68 -6.98 -26.50
N ALA A 304 -1.37 -6.82 -26.34
CA ALA A 304 -0.60 -5.79 -27.01
C ALA A 304 0.66 -6.36 -27.67
N SER A 305 1.30 -5.59 -28.55
CA SER A 305 2.52 -6.04 -29.21
C SER A 305 3.68 -6.08 -28.20
N GLY A 306 4.41 -7.20 -28.18
CA GLY A 306 5.68 -7.32 -27.47
C GLY A 306 6.88 -6.74 -28.24
N GLU A 307 6.66 -6.33 -29.49
CA GLU A 307 7.66 -5.77 -30.41
C GLU A 307 7.59 -4.23 -30.46
N THR A 308 6.38 -3.68 -30.32
CA THR A 308 6.12 -2.24 -30.28
C THR A 308 5.33 -1.84 -29.04
N PHE A 309 5.81 -0.83 -28.32
CA PHE A 309 5.35 -0.51 -26.96
C PHE A 309 4.22 0.53 -26.77
N PRO A 310 3.95 1.48 -27.69
CA PRO A 310 2.96 2.54 -27.42
C PRO A 310 1.54 2.02 -27.12
N ASP A 311 1.14 0.94 -27.78
CA ASP A 311 -0.19 0.34 -27.61
C ASP A 311 -0.31 -0.34 -26.24
N ALA A 312 0.76 -1.02 -25.79
CA ALA A 312 0.81 -1.65 -24.46
C ALA A 312 0.77 -0.61 -23.31
N LEU A 313 1.38 0.56 -23.52
CA LEU A 313 1.32 1.65 -22.55
C LEU A 313 -0.10 2.22 -22.43
N SER A 314 -0.75 2.51 -23.56
CA SER A 314 -2.08 3.11 -23.56
C SER A 314 -3.17 2.13 -23.10
N ILE A 315 -3.09 0.84 -23.47
CA ILE A 315 -4.06 -0.19 -23.05
C ILE A 315 -4.03 -0.46 -21.54
N SER A 316 -3.00 0.00 -20.83
CA SER A 316 -2.90 -0.13 -19.37
C SER A 316 -4.09 0.47 -18.63
N SER A 317 -4.64 1.61 -19.10
CA SER A 317 -5.85 2.19 -18.51
C SER A 317 -7.06 1.27 -18.64
N LEU A 318 -7.17 0.51 -19.74
CA LEU A 318 -8.24 -0.47 -19.91
C LEU A 318 -8.02 -1.70 -19.04
N ALA A 319 -6.79 -2.26 -19.06
CA ALA A 319 -6.44 -3.42 -18.25
C ALA A 319 -6.66 -3.17 -16.75
N VAL A 320 -6.34 -1.97 -16.26
CA VAL A 320 -6.65 -1.54 -14.88
C VAL A 320 -8.15 -1.51 -14.63
N LYS A 321 -8.93 -0.88 -15.52
CA LYS A 321 -10.40 -0.80 -15.38
C LYS A 321 -11.05 -2.19 -15.35
N GLU A 322 -10.62 -3.09 -16.23
CA GLU A 322 -11.17 -4.43 -16.32
C GLU A 322 -10.55 -5.39 -15.28
N ASN A 323 -9.57 -4.92 -14.49
CA ASN A 323 -8.76 -5.69 -13.56
C ASN A 323 -8.21 -6.97 -14.21
N ALA A 324 -7.73 -6.81 -15.45
CA ALA A 324 -7.36 -7.88 -16.37
C ALA A 324 -5.85 -7.81 -16.68
N PRO A 325 -5.22 -8.96 -16.99
CA PRO A 325 -3.82 -9.00 -17.38
C PRO A 325 -3.60 -8.49 -18.81
N ILE A 326 -2.41 -7.97 -19.07
CA ILE A 326 -1.92 -7.67 -20.42
C ILE A 326 -0.98 -8.80 -20.83
N LEU A 327 -1.34 -9.54 -21.88
CA LEU A 327 -0.47 -10.48 -22.56
C LEU A 327 0.17 -9.82 -23.78
N LEU A 328 1.31 -10.37 -24.21
CA LEU A 328 2.06 -9.86 -25.34
C LEU A 328 1.95 -10.80 -26.54
N SER A 329 1.96 -10.24 -27.75
CA SER A 329 2.03 -10.98 -29.02
C SER A 329 3.15 -10.45 -29.91
N LYS A 330 3.73 -11.31 -30.75
CA LYS A 330 4.46 -10.81 -31.94
C LYS A 330 3.45 -10.39 -32.99
N ARG A 331 3.89 -9.66 -34.02
CA ARG A 331 3.01 -9.22 -35.11
C ARG A 331 2.25 -10.36 -35.77
N ASN A 332 2.95 -11.45 -36.11
CA ASN A 332 2.41 -12.55 -36.91
C ASN A 332 2.30 -13.86 -36.13
N ASP A 333 2.56 -13.85 -34.81
CA ASP A 333 2.61 -15.07 -34.01
C ASP A 333 2.19 -14.79 -32.56
N LEU A 334 1.12 -15.47 -32.14
CA LEU A 334 0.85 -15.67 -30.71
C LEU A 334 1.84 -16.70 -30.20
N THR A 335 2.79 -16.24 -29.39
CA THR A 335 3.82 -17.08 -28.80
C THR A 335 3.22 -18.18 -27.94
N ILE A 336 3.99 -19.24 -27.69
CA ILE A 336 3.54 -20.40 -26.91
C ILE A 336 3.04 -19.99 -25.52
N SER A 337 3.68 -19.03 -24.85
CA SER A 337 3.27 -18.52 -23.54
C SER A 337 1.92 -17.79 -23.58
N THR A 338 1.64 -17.06 -24.65
CA THR A 338 0.35 -16.38 -24.80
C THR A 338 -0.75 -17.37 -25.19
N LYS A 339 -0.44 -18.33 -26.08
CA LYS A 339 -1.36 -19.42 -26.42
C LYS A 339 -1.75 -20.25 -25.19
N SER A 340 -0.76 -20.64 -24.39
CA SER A 340 -1.00 -21.46 -23.19
C SER A 340 -1.82 -20.70 -22.14
N ALA A 341 -1.58 -19.41 -21.96
CA ALA A 341 -2.38 -18.55 -21.11
C ALA A 341 -3.85 -18.50 -21.56
N LEU A 342 -4.10 -18.20 -22.85
CA LEU A 342 -5.46 -18.12 -23.40
C LEU A 342 -6.22 -19.45 -23.25
N ALA A 343 -5.56 -20.58 -23.55
CA ALA A 343 -6.16 -21.91 -23.42
C ALA A 343 -6.43 -22.30 -21.96
N SER A 344 -5.43 -22.17 -21.08
CA SER A 344 -5.55 -22.63 -19.68
C SER A 344 -6.44 -21.73 -18.81
N TRP A 345 -6.61 -20.46 -19.17
CA TRP A 345 -7.39 -19.51 -18.38
C TRP A 345 -8.87 -19.48 -18.75
N ASP A 346 -9.26 -20.21 -19.81
CA ASP A 346 -10.62 -20.22 -20.37
C ASP A 346 -11.12 -18.79 -20.59
N VAL A 347 -10.35 -18.05 -21.40
CA VAL A 347 -10.57 -16.62 -21.68
C VAL A 347 -11.79 -16.44 -22.59
N GLU A 348 -12.71 -15.57 -22.20
CA GLU A 348 -13.93 -15.31 -22.96
C GLU A 348 -13.86 -14.00 -23.74
N LYS A 349 -13.18 -12.99 -23.20
CA LYS A 349 -13.07 -11.66 -23.82
C LYS A 349 -11.63 -11.27 -24.02
N VAL A 350 -11.33 -10.81 -25.24
CA VAL A 350 -10.00 -10.31 -25.61
C VAL A 350 -10.10 -8.93 -26.25
N THR A 351 -9.39 -7.93 -25.72
CA THR A 351 -9.14 -6.68 -26.47
C THR A 351 -7.72 -6.67 -27.02
N ILE A 352 -7.57 -6.49 -28.33
CA ILE A 352 -6.29 -6.33 -29.02
C ILE A 352 -6.01 -4.84 -29.19
N ALA A 353 -4.90 -4.36 -28.63
CA ALA A 353 -4.44 -2.98 -28.77
C ALA A 353 -3.53 -2.84 -30.00
N GLY A 354 -3.82 -1.82 -30.82
CA GLY A 354 -3.08 -1.53 -32.04
C GLY A 354 -3.71 -2.06 -33.32
N GLN A 355 -3.21 -1.57 -34.45
CA GLN A 355 -3.66 -1.97 -35.78
C GLN A 355 -2.88 -3.16 -36.33
N THR A 356 -3.24 -3.58 -37.55
CA THR A 356 -2.66 -4.72 -38.26
C THR A 356 -1.15 -4.62 -38.52
N ALA A 357 -0.60 -3.41 -38.47
CA ALA A 357 0.84 -3.18 -38.55
C ALA A 357 1.59 -3.74 -37.32
N THR A 358 0.98 -3.74 -36.14
CA THR A 358 1.60 -4.19 -34.88
C THR A 358 1.12 -5.57 -34.45
N ILE A 359 -0.14 -5.93 -34.73
CA ILE A 359 -0.70 -7.28 -34.53
C ILE A 359 -1.60 -7.61 -35.72
N SER A 360 -1.19 -8.60 -36.51
CA SER A 360 -1.81 -9.01 -37.77
C SER A 360 -3.27 -9.50 -37.65
N ASN A 361 -3.95 -9.58 -38.79
CA ASN A 361 -5.31 -10.13 -38.88
C ASN A 361 -5.31 -11.64 -38.63
N GLU A 362 -4.22 -12.33 -38.94
CA GLU A 362 -4.05 -13.76 -38.70
C GLU A 362 -4.02 -14.05 -37.21
N VAL A 363 -3.29 -13.23 -36.42
CA VAL A 363 -3.31 -13.32 -34.96
C VAL A 363 -4.72 -13.08 -34.42
N GLU A 364 -5.41 -12.02 -34.84
CA GLU A 364 -6.79 -11.76 -34.39
C GLU A 364 -7.75 -12.89 -34.78
N SER A 365 -7.64 -13.42 -35.99
CA SER A 365 -8.45 -14.56 -36.45
C SER A 365 -8.21 -15.80 -35.59
N SER A 366 -6.96 -16.05 -35.16
CA SER A 366 -6.65 -17.15 -34.24
C SER A 366 -7.24 -16.94 -32.84
N VAL A 367 -7.30 -15.70 -32.34
CA VAL A 367 -7.98 -15.38 -31.08
C VAL A 367 -9.49 -15.62 -31.19
N ILE A 368 -10.10 -15.27 -32.33
CA ILE A 368 -11.54 -15.43 -32.55
C ILE A 368 -11.92 -16.90 -32.74
N ASN A 369 -11.21 -17.61 -33.62
CA ASN A 369 -11.59 -18.95 -34.05
C ASN A 369 -11.03 -20.06 -33.14
N GLY A 370 -10.08 -19.72 -32.27
CA GLY A 370 -9.38 -20.68 -31.45
C GLY A 370 -8.17 -21.30 -32.14
N PHE A 371 -7.39 -22.06 -31.37
CA PHE A 371 -6.20 -22.75 -31.83
C PHE A 371 -5.85 -23.92 -30.90
N ASN A 372 -5.10 -24.88 -31.43
CA ASN A 372 -4.32 -25.80 -30.61
C ASN A 372 -3.03 -25.10 -30.19
N THR A 373 -2.66 -25.19 -28.92
CA THR A 373 -1.44 -24.56 -28.39
C THR A 373 -0.16 -25.13 -29.00
N GLY A 374 -0.19 -26.36 -29.51
CA GLY A 374 1.00 -27.06 -30.02
C GLY A 374 1.90 -27.61 -28.90
N ILE A 375 1.42 -27.64 -27.65
CA ILE A 375 2.12 -28.23 -26.51
C ILE A 375 1.90 -29.75 -26.55
N ALA A 376 2.99 -30.50 -26.77
CA ALA A 376 2.96 -31.96 -26.83
C ALA A 376 2.34 -32.56 -25.55
N ASN A 377 1.54 -33.62 -25.72
CA ASN A 377 0.89 -34.37 -24.64
C ASN A 377 -0.12 -33.59 -23.79
N THR A 378 -0.71 -32.51 -24.35
CA THR A 378 -1.84 -31.82 -23.72
C THR A 378 -2.94 -31.58 -24.76
N ASP A 379 -4.21 -31.85 -24.41
CA ASP A 379 -5.38 -31.41 -25.19
C ASP A 379 -5.67 -29.92 -24.90
N SER A 380 -4.62 -29.09 -24.82
CA SER A 380 -4.75 -27.68 -24.49
C SER A 380 -5.20 -26.91 -25.74
N ILE A 381 -6.51 -26.86 -25.90
CA ILE A 381 -7.22 -26.18 -26.98
C ILE A 381 -7.82 -24.89 -26.42
N PHE A 382 -7.60 -23.79 -27.12
CA PHE A 382 -8.38 -22.58 -26.93
C PHE A 382 -9.50 -22.57 -27.96
N SER A 383 -10.76 -22.58 -27.52
CA SER A 383 -11.94 -22.66 -28.42
C SER A 383 -12.29 -21.35 -29.13
N GLY A 384 -11.53 -20.28 -28.86
CA GLY A 384 -11.80 -18.94 -29.39
C GLY A 384 -12.52 -18.03 -28.39
N SER A 385 -12.26 -16.74 -28.48
CA SER A 385 -12.88 -15.73 -27.61
C SER A 385 -14.30 -15.40 -28.06
N LYS A 386 -15.25 -15.45 -27.12
CA LYS A 386 -16.66 -15.06 -27.31
C LYS A 386 -16.82 -13.58 -27.67
N ASN A 387 -15.90 -12.73 -27.22
CA ASN A 387 -15.93 -11.29 -27.46
C ASN A 387 -14.51 -10.79 -27.73
N THR A 388 -14.16 -10.75 -29.01
CA THR A 388 -12.91 -10.14 -29.47
C THR A 388 -13.16 -8.73 -29.97
N ARG A 389 -12.30 -7.79 -29.58
CA ARG A 389 -12.31 -6.42 -30.11
C ARG A 389 -10.90 -5.95 -30.38
N ARG A 390 -10.70 -5.25 -31.49
CA ARG A 390 -9.50 -4.46 -31.74
C ARG A 390 -9.73 -2.99 -31.45
N ILE A 391 -8.77 -2.34 -30.80
CA ILE A 391 -8.72 -0.88 -30.61
C ILE A 391 -7.36 -0.37 -31.13
N GLY A 392 -7.36 0.27 -32.28
CA GLY A 392 -6.18 0.88 -32.88
C GLY A 392 -6.52 2.04 -33.81
N GLY A 393 -5.69 3.08 -33.80
CA GLY A 393 -5.79 4.23 -34.70
C GLY A 393 -4.72 4.20 -35.80
N ALA A 394 -4.68 5.24 -36.63
CA ALA A 394 -3.68 5.40 -37.69
C ALA A 394 -2.25 5.50 -37.13
N ASP A 395 -2.11 5.99 -35.89
CA ASP A 395 -0.85 6.06 -35.17
C ASP A 395 -1.04 5.81 -33.66
N ARG A 396 0.06 5.85 -32.92
CA ARG A 396 0.08 5.65 -31.45
C ARG A 396 -0.75 6.68 -30.68
N TYR A 397 -0.87 7.89 -31.22
CA TYR A 397 -1.58 8.98 -30.56
C TYR A 397 -3.08 8.75 -30.68
N GLU A 398 -3.57 8.46 -31.88
CA GLU A 398 -4.97 8.09 -32.10
C GLU A 398 -5.34 6.79 -31.36
N THR A 399 -4.49 5.76 -31.36
CA THR A 399 -4.72 4.55 -30.54
C THR A 399 -4.92 4.91 -29.06
N SER A 400 -4.08 5.79 -28.50
CA SER A 400 -4.23 6.20 -27.09
C SER A 400 -5.54 6.94 -26.81
N ALA A 401 -6.00 7.80 -27.72
CA ALA A 401 -7.30 8.48 -27.61
C ALA A 401 -8.49 7.51 -27.72
N LEU A 402 -8.43 6.53 -28.63
CA LEU A 402 -9.47 5.52 -28.79
C LEU A 402 -9.58 4.61 -27.56
N ILE A 403 -8.44 4.19 -27.01
CA ILE A 403 -8.40 3.43 -25.76
C ILE A 403 -8.95 4.27 -24.62
N ALA A 404 -8.57 5.54 -24.50
CA ALA A 404 -9.07 6.45 -23.48
C ALA A 404 -10.61 6.59 -23.52
N LYS A 405 -11.18 6.74 -24.73
CA LYS A 405 -12.63 6.80 -24.95
C LYS A 405 -13.36 5.55 -24.47
N TYR A 406 -12.76 4.37 -24.59
CA TYR A 406 -13.37 3.12 -24.17
C TYR A 406 -13.13 2.81 -22.69
N ALA A 407 -11.89 3.00 -22.23
CA ALA A 407 -11.47 2.72 -20.88
C ALA A 407 -12.14 3.71 -19.91
N VAL A 408 -11.95 5.01 -20.06
CA VAL A 408 -12.34 5.96 -19.01
C VAL A 408 -13.01 7.21 -19.59
N PRO A 409 -14.16 7.07 -20.27
CA PRO A 409 -14.84 8.17 -20.97
C PRO A 409 -15.25 9.32 -20.04
N GLU A 410 -15.56 9.01 -18.78
CA GLU A 410 -16.01 9.97 -17.77
C GLU A 410 -14.86 10.55 -16.94
N SER A 411 -13.60 10.27 -17.30
CA SER A 411 -12.47 10.78 -16.53
C SER A 411 -12.35 12.30 -16.63
N LYS A 412 -12.24 12.95 -15.47
CA LYS A 412 -11.95 14.38 -15.34
C LYS A 412 -10.47 14.71 -15.45
N LEU A 413 -9.60 13.73 -15.22
CA LEU A 413 -8.15 13.88 -15.33
C LEU A 413 -7.64 13.21 -16.61
N GLY A 414 -6.84 13.92 -17.40
CA GLY A 414 -6.01 13.32 -18.44
C GLY A 414 -4.56 13.22 -17.99
N VAL A 415 -3.94 12.03 -18.11
CA VAL A 415 -2.50 11.86 -17.87
C VAL A 415 -1.78 11.82 -19.22
N TYR A 416 -0.96 12.82 -19.49
CA TYR A 416 -0.27 13.02 -20.76
C TYR A 416 1.20 12.64 -20.62
N THR A 417 1.74 11.92 -21.59
CA THR A 417 3.15 11.55 -21.61
C THR A 417 3.69 11.44 -23.04
N SER A 418 5.00 11.37 -23.20
CA SER A 418 5.63 11.30 -24.51
C SER A 418 5.27 10.00 -25.23
N GLY A 419 4.77 10.10 -26.46
CA GLY A 419 4.64 8.97 -27.37
C GLY A 419 5.95 8.62 -28.08
N GLU A 420 7.00 9.42 -27.92
CA GLU A 420 8.28 9.31 -28.64
C GLU A 420 9.39 8.77 -27.73
N VAL A 421 9.43 9.23 -26.47
CA VAL A 421 10.45 8.85 -25.48
C VAL A 421 9.83 8.04 -24.36
N PHE A 422 10.10 6.74 -24.37
CA PHE A 422 9.42 5.76 -23.51
C PHE A 422 9.85 5.78 -22.04
N ALA A 423 11.07 6.25 -21.77
CA ALA A 423 11.72 6.19 -20.47
C ALA A 423 10.86 6.75 -19.32
N ASP A 424 10.28 7.94 -19.53
CA ASP A 424 9.44 8.62 -18.53
C ASP A 424 7.98 8.13 -18.56
N ALA A 425 7.54 7.59 -19.71
CA ALA A 425 6.16 7.24 -19.96
C ALA A 425 5.71 5.98 -19.23
N LEU A 426 6.65 5.08 -18.91
CA LEU A 426 6.37 3.80 -18.22
C LEU A 426 5.70 3.97 -16.85
N VAL A 427 6.02 5.05 -16.14
CA VAL A 427 5.44 5.34 -14.81
C VAL A 427 4.16 6.16 -14.90
N ALA A 428 3.77 6.63 -16.09
CA ALA A 428 2.48 7.28 -16.31
C ALA A 428 1.32 6.30 -16.14
N GLY A 429 1.50 5.03 -16.55
CA GLY A 429 0.49 3.98 -16.44
C GLY A 429 -0.01 3.75 -15.00
N PRO A 430 0.87 3.42 -14.04
CA PRO A 430 0.47 3.24 -12.63
C PRO A 430 -0.19 4.49 -12.04
N TYR A 431 0.36 5.68 -12.34
CA TYR A 431 -0.25 6.94 -11.93
C TYR A 431 -1.68 7.09 -12.48
N ALA A 432 -1.85 6.95 -13.80
CA ALA A 432 -3.15 7.08 -14.45
C ALA A 432 -4.17 6.04 -13.94
N GLY A 433 -3.74 4.79 -13.76
CA GLY A 433 -4.57 3.72 -13.25
C GLY A 433 -5.11 3.99 -11.84
N LEU A 434 -4.28 4.47 -10.91
CA LEU A 434 -4.72 4.88 -9.57
C LEU A 434 -5.73 6.03 -9.58
N LYS A 435 -5.67 6.87 -10.62
CA LYS A 435 -6.54 8.05 -10.78
C LYS A 435 -7.80 7.76 -11.59
N ASN A 436 -7.97 6.53 -12.08
CA ASN A 436 -8.99 6.18 -13.08
C ASN A 436 -8.96 7.13 -14.29
N ALA A 437 -7.75 7.39 -14.78
CA ALA A 437 -7.45 8.34 -15.84
C ALA A 437 -6.83 7.63 -17.06
N PRO A 438 -6.98 8.20 -18.27
CA PRO A 438 -6.35 7.67 -19.46
C PRO A 438 -4.87 8.07 -19.51
N VAL A 439 -4.06 7.20 -20.10
CA VAL A 439 -2.73 7.57 -20.59
C VAL A 439 -2.87 8.06 -22.04
N LEU A 440 -2.66 9.35 -22.25
CA LEU A 440 -2.71 10.01 -23.55
C LEU A 440 -1.29 10.32 -24.02
N LEU A 441 -0.95 9.88 -25.23
CA LEU A 441 0.38 10.08 -25.79
C LEU A 441 0.44 11.40 -26.56
N VAL A 442 1.51 12.18 -26.39
CA VAL A 442 1.76 13.42 -27.15
C VAL A 442 3.15 13.41 -27.77
N SER A 443 3.34 14.21 -28.82
CA SER A 443 4.65 14.48 -29.38
C SER A 443 5.43 15.44 -28.47
N LYS A 444 6.75 15.46 -28.59
CA LYS A 444 7.60 16.30 -27.75
C LYS A 444 7.25 17.79 -27.85
N ASN A 445 6.99 18.30 -29.05
CA ASN A 445 6.78 19.73 -29.33
C ASN A 445 5.36 20.07 -29.86
N ASN A 446 4.43 19.13 -29.83
CA ASN A 446 3.07 19.33 -30.38
C ASN A 446 2.05 18.40 -29.71
N VAL A 447 0.78 18.81 -29.70
CA VAL A 447 -0.37 17.94 -29.36
C VAL A 447 -0.99 17.43 -30.67
N PRO A 448 -0.87 16.12 -30.99
CA PRO A 448 -1.47 15.56 -32.20
C PRO A 448 -2.98 15.81 -32.28
N SER A 449 -3.52 15.99 -33.49
CA SER A 449 -4.93 16.38 -33.69
C SER A 449 -5.93 15.42 -33.06
N SER A 450 -5.64 14.11 -33.07
CA SER A 450 -6.48 13.08 -32.44
C SER A 450 -6.58 13.28 -30.92
N ILE A 451 -5.46 13.59 -30.27
CA ILE A 451 -5.38 13.91 -28.84
C ILE A 451 -6.08 15.24 -28.56
N ALA A 452 -5.78 16.28 -29.34
CA ALA A 452 -6.39 17.59 -29.16
C ALA A 452 -7.93 17.51 -29.26
N ASN A 453 -8.44 16.75 -30.24
CA ASN A 453 -9.87 16.53 -30.40
C ASN A 453 -10.47 15.75 -29.22
N TYR A 454 -9.81 14.67 -28.77
CA TYR A 454 -10.27 13.92 -27.61
C TYR A 454 -10.29 14.78 -26.34
N THR A 455 -9.20 15.51 -26.05
CA THR A 455 -9.12 16.42 -24.89
C THR A 455 -10.26 17.43 -24.89
N LYS A 456 -10.56 18.08 -26.03
CA LYS A 456 -11.65 19.08 -26.15
C LYS A 456 -13.07 18.50 -25.99
N THR A 457 -13.27 17.24 -26.34
CA THR A 457 -14.61 16.61 -26.43
C THR A 457 -14.92 15.66 -25.27
N SER A 458 -13.90 15.22 -24.53
CA SER A 458 -14.00 14.41 -23.32
C SER A 458 -14.46 15.22 -22.10
N LYS A 459 -14.53 14.56 -20.94
CA LYS A 459 -14.84 15.17 -19.63
C LYS A 459 -13.60 15.71 -18.91
N ILE A 460 -12.43 15.67 -19.54
CA ILE A 460 -11.17 16.09 -18.93
C ILE A 460 -11.22 17.60 -18.62
N ASP A 461 -11.10 17.93 -17.34
CA ASP A 461 -11.01 19.31 -16.80
C ASP A 461 -9.64 19.59 -16.13
N ARG A 462 -8.81 18.57 -15.97
CA ARG A 462 -7.44 18.67 -15.45
C ARG A 462 -6.47 17.83 -16.28
N ALA A 463 -5.28 18.35 -16.52
CA ALA A 463 -4.18 17.60 -17.12
C ALA A 463 -3.06 17.39 -16.10
N VAL A 464 -2.43 16.22 -16.13
CA VAL A 464 -1.10 15.99 -15.54
C VAL A 464 -0.16 15.49 -16.62
N VAL A 465 1.02 16.09 -16.73
CA VAL A 465 2.08 15.59 -17.61
C VAL A 465 3.06 14.74 -16.81
N VAL A 466 3.34 13.52 -17.28
CA VAL A 466 4.39 12.65 -16.71
C VAL A 466 5.55 12.61 -17.70
N GLY A 467 6.69 13.16 -17.27
CA GLY A 467 7.91 13.28 -18.07
C GLY A 467 8.49 14.68 -18.10
N GLY A 468 9.81 14.75 -18.30
CA GLY A 468 10.55 16.00 -18.26
C GLY A 468 10.28 16.93 -19.45
N ALA A 469 10.73 18.19 -19.33
CA ALA A 469 10.68 19.16 -20.43
C ALA A 469 11.55 18.76 -21.63
N SER A 470 12.37 17.71 -21.54
CA SER A 470 13.13 17.14 -22.66
C SER A 470 12.33 16.14 -23.50
N THR A 471 11.22 15.59 -22.96
CA THR A 471 10.38 14.55 -23.58
C THR A 471 8.97 15.05 -23.90
N VAL A 472 8.46 16.02 -23.13
CA VAL A 472 7.26 16.81 -23.41
C VAL A 472 7.56 18.27 -23.08
N TYR A 473 7.73 19.12 -24.11
CA TYR A 473 8.06 20.53 -23.95
C TYR A 473 7.00 21.27 -23.13
N ASP A 474 7.42 22.35 -22.46
CA ASP A 474 6.48 23.20 -21.74
C ASP A 474 5.47 23.85 -22.70
N SER A 475 5.87 24.17 -23.93
CA SER A 475 4.94 24.61 -24.98
C SER A 475 3.86 23.57 -25.28
N THR A 476 4.21 22.28 -25.33
CA THR A 476 3.24 21.19 -25.51
C THR A 476 2.32 21.09 -24.31
N PHE A 477 2.85 21.27 -23.09
CA PHE A 477 2.03 21.27 -21.89
C PHE A 477 1.04 22.45 -21.87
N ASP A 478 1.49 23.64 -22.25
CA ASP A 478 0.63 24.82 -22.36
C ASP A 478 -0.46 24.63 -23.43
N MET A 479 -0.12 23.98 -24.55
CA MET A 479 -1.11 23.56 -25.55
C MET A 479 -2.15 22.63 -24.92
N ILE A 480 -1.75 21.58 -24.18
CA ILE A 480 -2.68 20.67 -23.50
C ILE A 480 -3.63 21.45 -22.57
N LYS A 481 -3.10 22.37 -21.76
CA LYS A 481 -3.92 23.18 -20.84
C LYS A 481 -4.91 24.08 -21.59
N SER A 482 -4.53 24.63 -22.74
CA SER A 482 -5.42 25.47 -23.56
C SER A 482 -6.58 24.70 -24.20
N LEU A 483 -6.45 23.37 -24.33
CA LEU A 483 -7.47 22.50 -24.93
C LEU A 483 -8.57 22.09 -23.94
N ILE A 484 -8.27 22.16 -22.64
CA ILE A 484 -9.20 21.80 -21.58
C ILE A 484 -10.23 22.92 -21.42
N LYS A 485 -11.51 22.56 -21.59
CA LYS A 485 -12.61 23.49 -21.37
C LYS A 485 -12.68 23.84 -19.89
N ARG A 486 -12.68 25.13 -19.58
CA ARG A 486 -12.95 25.64 -18.23
C ARG A 486 -14.44 25.54 -17.90
#